data_AF-A0A9R1Q1H0-F1
#
_entry.id   AF-A0A9R1Q1H0-F1
#
_cell.length_a   1.000
_cell.length_b   1.000
_cell.length_c   1.000
_cell.angle_alpha   90.00
_cell.angle_beta   90.00
_cell.angle_gamma   90.00
#
_symmetry.space_group_name_H-M   'P 1'
#
loop_
_entity.id
_entity.type
_entity.pdbx_description
1 polymer ?
#
loop_
_entity_poly.entity_id
_entity_poly.type
_entity_poly.pdbx_seq_one_letter_code
_entity_poly.pdbx_strand_id
1 'polypeptide(L)'
;MSRDPLIVGGIVGDIVDYFDASARLRVLYSNREITNGSELRPSQVANQPTVQITGRPGSLYTLVMVDPDVPSPSDPSQREYLHWLVTDIPERGDVSCGTEVVPYERPQPTAGIHRVAFVVFRQAARQAIYAPGWRSNFVTRDIAECYSLGAPVAAAYFNCQREGSCGGRRYR
;
A
#
# COMPACT_ATOMS: atom_id res chain seq x y z
N MET A 1 13.20 20.30 -11.96
CA MET A 1 12.64 18.93 -12.06
C MET A 1 12.01 18.61 -10.72
N SER A 2 10.68 18.66 -10.63
CA SER A 2 9.98 18.30 -9.39
C SER A 2 10.29 16.84 -9.10
N ARG A 3 10.96 16.55 -7.98
CA ARG A 3 11.30 15.17 -7.62
C ARG A 3 10.01 14.49 -7.17
N ASP A 4 9.51 13.57 -7.98
CA ASP A 4 8.31 12.79 -7.66
C ASP A 4 8.49 12.12 -6.28
N PRO A 5 7.58 12.36 -5.30
CA PRO A 5 7.66 11.76 -3.98
C PRO A 5 7.73 10.22 -3.98
N LEU A 6 7.15 9.57 -4.99
CA LEU A 6 7.16 8.11 -5.14
C LEU A 6 8.53 7.59 -5.59
N ILE A 7 9.24 8.37 -6.41
CA ILE A 7 10.64 8.07 -6.80
C ILE A 7 11.58 8.35 -5.62
N VAL A 8 11.39 9.48 -4.93
CA VAL A 8 12.21 9.83 -3.75
C VAL A 8 12.03 8.82 -2.62
N GLY A 9 10.80 8.31 -2.44
CA GLY A 9 10.49 7.25 -1.47
C GLY A 9 10.87 5.84 -1.91
N GLY A 10 11.36 5.66 -3.14
CA GLY A 10 11.73 4.35 -3.70
C GLY A 10 10.56 3.41 -4.00
N ILE A 11 9.31 3.89 -3.95
CA ILE A 11 8.13 3.10 -4.32
C ILE A 11 8.20 2.75 -5.82
N VAL A 12 8.45 3.78 -6.64
CA VAL A 12 8.89 3.59 -8.02
C VAL A 12 10.36 3.20 -7.99
N GLY A 13 10.68 2.01 -8.49
CA GLY A 13 11.99 1.38 -8.38
C GLY A 13 11.89 0.08 -7.58
N ASP A 14 11.63 0.15 -6.27
CA ASP A 14 11.66 -1.05 -5.43
C ASP A 14 10.42 -1.93 -5.66
N ILE A 15 9.22 -1.33 -5.73
CA ILE A 15 7.93 -2.04 -5.75
C ILE A 15 7.33 -2.09 -7.16
N VAL A 16 7.31 -0.95 -7.84
CA VAL A 16 6.71 -0.81 -9.18
C VAL A 16 7.65 -0.10 -10.13
N ASP A 17 7.47 -0.31 -11.42
CA ASP A 17 8.18 0.45 -12.45
C ASP A 17 7.58 1.85 -12.61
N TYR A 18 8.26 2.71 -13.35
CA TYR A 18 7.73 4.04 -13.62
C TYR A 18 6.39 3.96 -14.36
N PHE A 19 5.43 4.77 -13.93
CA PHE A 19 4.10 4.83 -14.51
C PHE A 19 3.57 6.27 -14.52
N ASP A 20 2.68 6.56 -15.47
CA ASP A 20 1.97 7.83 -15.50
C ASP A 20 0.66 7.72 -14.70
N ALA A 21 0.60 8.46 -13.59
CA ALA A 21 -0.58 8.49 -12.74
C ALA A 21 -1.81 8.99 -13.53
N SER A 22 -2.83 8.14 -13.62
CA SER A 22 -4.07 8.39 -14.36
C SER A 22 -5.33 8.24 -13.50
N ALA A 23 -5.17 7.94 -12.21
CA ALA A 23 -6.21 7.96 -11.20
C ALA A 23 -5.76 8.76 -9.97
N ARG A 24 -6.72 9.26 -9.20
CA ARG A 24 -6.51 9.86 -7.89
C ARG A 24 -6.84 8.84 -6.81
N LEU A 25 -5.86 8.57 -5.95
CA LEU A 25 -5.98 7.75 -4.77
C LEU A 25 -6.04 8.65 -3.52
N ARG A 26 -7.02 8.41 -2.65
CA ARG A 26 -7.10 9.02 -1.32
C ARG A 26 -7.17 7.93 -0.27
N VAL A 27 -6.25 7.94 0.67
CA VAL A 27 -6.19 6.99 1.79
C VAL A 27 -6.35 7.78 3.08
N LEU A 28 -7.37 7.44 3.88
CA LEU A 28 -7.69 8.14 5.12
C LEU A 28 -7.63 7.19 6.31
N TYR A 29 -6.77 7.52 7.28
CA TYR A 29 -6.76 6.89 8.60
C TYR A 29 -7.41 7.84 9.61
N SER A 30 -8.45 7.39 10.32
CA SER A 30 -9.18 8.23 11.29
C SER A 30 -9.60 9.61 10.73
N ASN A 31 -10.15 9.63 9.51
CA ASN A 31 -10.53 10.82 8.74
C ASN A 31 -9.39 11.79 8.39
N ARG A 32 -8.13 11.38 8.50
CA ARG A 32 -6.97 12.14 8.05
C ARG A 32 -6.39 11.51 6.79
N GLU A 33 -6.41 12.28 5.71
CA GLU A 33 -5.79 11.88 4.44
C GLU A 33 -4.27 11.88 4.61
N ILE A 34 -3.64 10.77 4.23
CA ILE A 34 -2.18 10.66 4.23
C ILE A 34 -1.61 11.38 3.01
N THR A 35 -0.38 11.88 3.15
CA THR A 35 0.44 12.32 2.01
C THR A 35 1.66 11.44 1.88
N ASN A 36 2.24 11.36 0.67
CA ASN A 36 3.43 10.56 0.42
C ASN A 36 4.57 10.92 1.39
N GLY A 37 5.04 9.91 2.14
CA GLY A 37 6.08 10.07 3.15
C GLY A 37 5.59 10.50 4.54
N SER A 38 4.27 10.62 4.74
CA SER A 38 3.69 10.87 6.08
C SER A 38 4.18 9.84 7.09
N GLU A 39 4.47 10.25 8.32
CA GLU A 39 4.80 9.33 9.40
C GLU A 39 3.54 8.93 10.18
N LEU A 40 3.25 7.63 10.23
CA LEU A 40 2.16 7.09 11.02
C LEU A 40 2.68 6.07 12.03
N ARG A 41 2.10 6.08 13.23
CA ARG A 41 2.39 5.09 14.27
C ARG A 41 1.59 3.81 14.03
N PRO A 42 2.10 2.64 14.46
CA PRO A 42 1.36 1.38 14.43
C PRO A 42 -0.04 1.48 15.04
N SER A 43 -0.21 2.27 16.11
CA SER A 43 -1.51 2.54 16.74
C SER A 43 -2.49 3.30 15.83
N GLN A 44 -2.00 4.19 14.96
CA GLN A 44 -2.83 4.97 14.03
C GLN A 44 -3.30 4.14 12.83
N VAL A 45 -2.57 3.06 12.50
CA VAL A 45 -2.85 2.15 11.38
C VAL A 45 -3.36 0.78 11.86
N ALA A 46 -3.85 0.71 13.11
CA ALA A 46 -4.34 -0.54 13.68
C ALA A 46 -5.58 -1.09 12.97
N ASN A 47 -6.41 -0.21 12.42
CA ASN A 47 -7.60 -0.55 11.63
C ASN A 47 -7.36 -0.18 10.16
N GLN A 48 -8.06 -0.86 9.25
CA GLN A 48 -7.98 -0.55 7.82
C GLN A 48 -8.39 0.91 7.52
N PRO A 49 -7.75 1.57 6.54
CA PRO A 49 -8.13 2.92 6.15
C PRO A 49 -9.39 2.92 5.27
N THR A 50 -10.02 4.09 5.18
CA THR A 50 -10.95 4.40 4.09
C THR A 50 -10.13 4.70 2.84
N VAL A 51 -10.45 4.05 1.72
CA VAL A 51 -9.72 4.25 0.46
C VAL A 51 -10.70 4.60 -0.64
N GLN A 52 -10.46 5.73 -1.28
CA GLN A 52 -11.28 6.24 -2.38
C GLN A 52 -10.43 6.34 -3.64
N ILE A 53 -10.95 5.77 -4.74
CA ILE A 53 -10.29 5.78 -6.04
C ILE A 53 -11.18 6.53 -7.02
N THR A 54 -10.65 7.59 -7.61
CA THR A 54 -11.32 8.36 -8.68
C THR A 54 -10.49 8.24 -9.94
N GLY A 55 -11.07 7.78 -11.03
CA GLY A 55 -10.33 7.51 -12.26
C GLY A 55 -11.23 7.48 -13.47
N ARG A 56 -11.07 6.47 -14.33
CA ARG A 56 -11.94 6.26 -15.48
C ARG A 56 -13.33 5.76 -15.04
N PRO A 57 -14.42 6.43 -15.45
CA PRO A 57 -15.79 6.00 -15.14
C PRO A 57 -16.06 4.57 -15.61
N GLY A 58 -16.83 3.82 -14.81
CA GLY A 58 -17.22 2.44 -15.12
C GLY A 58 -16.10 1.40 -15.07
N SER A 59 -14.90 1.79 -14.63
CA SER A 59 -13.78 0.85 -14.45
C SER A 59 -13.78 0.26 -13.04
N LEU A 60 -13.19 -0.92 -12.92
CA LEU A 60 -12.89 -1.58 -11.65
C LEU A 60 -11.40 -1.42 -11.33
N TYR A 61 -11.07 -1.44 -10.05
CA TYR A 61 -9.71 -1.27 -9.56
C TYR A 61 -9.33 -2.37 -8.57
N THR A 62 -8.04 -2.69 -8.57
CA THR A 62 -7.39 -3.54 -7.58
C THR A 62 -6.46 -2.67 -6.73
N LEU A 63 -6.56 -2.80 -5.42
CA LEU A 63 -5.70 -2.18 -4.42
C LEU A 63 -4.78 -3.25 -3.81
N VAL A 64 -3.49 -3.00 -3.82
CA VAL A 64 -2.47 -3.81 -3.16
C VAL A 64 -1.79 -2.95 -2.09
N MET A 65 -1.66 -3.45 -0.87
CA MET A 65 -0.93 -2.80 0.22
C MET A 65 0.25 -3.67 0.63
N VAL A 66 1.47 -3.14 0.53
CA VAL A 66 2.71 -3.90 0.73
C VAL A 66 3.74 -3.14 1.55
N ASP A 67 4.64 -3.88 2.19
CA ASP A 67 5.82 -3.38 2.89
C ASP A 67 7.09 -4.01 2.27
N PRO A 68 7.95 -3.24 1.56
CA PRO A 68 9.16 -3.75 0.94
C PRO A 68 10.35 -3.85 1.92
N ASP A 69 10.17 -3.44 3.17
CA ASP A 69 11.24 -3.27 4.15
C ASP A 69 11.21 -4.36 5.24
N VAL A 70 10.54 -5.49 5.01
CA VAL A 70 10.44 -6.58 5.99
C VAL A 70 11.63 -7.56 5.88
N PRO A 71 12.26 -7.98 7.01
CA PRO A 71 11.98 -7.59 8.40
C PRO A 71 12.56 -6.22 8.81
N SER A 72 13.54 -5.70 8.08
CA SER A 72 14.08 -4.35 8.27
C SER A 72 14.52 -3.74 6.93
N PRO A 73 14.51 -2.40 6.77
CA PRO A 73 14.94 -1.76 5.53
C PRO A 73 16.41 -2.02 5.17
N SER A 74 17.26 -2.33 6.16
CA SER A 74 18.68 -2.66 5.96
C SER A 74 18.93 -4.09 5.52
N ASP A 75 18.02 -5.00 5.83
CA ASP A 75 18.08 -6.42 5.44
C ASP A 75 16.65 -6.91 5.14
N PRO A 76 16.09 -6.54 3.97
CA PRO A 76 14.69 -6.79 3.63
C PRO A 76 14.52 -8.20 3.04
N SER A 77 14.93 -9.23 3.78
CA SER A 77 14.97 -10.62 3.31
C SER A 77 13.60 -11.25 3.02
N GLN A 78 12.51 -10.58 3.41
CA GLN A 78 11.12 -11.05 3.24
C GLN A 78 10.29 -10.08 2.38
N ARG A 79 10.95 -9.16 1.65
CA ARG A 79 10.29 -8.21 0.77
C ARG A 79 9.58 -8.91 -0.40
N GLU A 80 8.39 -8.49 -0.81
CA GLU A 80 7.47 -7.59 -0.13
C GLU A 80 6.58 -8.37 0.86
N TYR A 81 6.10 -7.72 1.91
CA TYR A 81 5.06 -8.29 2.79
C TYR A 81 3.68 -7.73 2.41
N LEU A 82 2.76 -8.61 2.02
CA LEU A 82 1.41 -8.26 1.64
C LEU A 82 0.52 -8.01 2.87
N HIS A 83 0.18 -6.74 3.10
CA HIS A 83 -0.72 -6.32 4.16
C HIS A 83 -2.19 -6.42 3.77
N TRP A 84 -2.54 -6.10 2.52
CA TRP A 84 -3.94 -6.06 2.08
C TRP A 84 -4.07 -6.21 0.57
N LEU A 85 -5.09 -6.94 0.12
CA LEU A 85 -5.44 -7.07 -1.30
C LEU A 85 -6.95 -7.01 -1.48
N VAL A 86 -7.42 -6.00 -2.20
CA VAL A 86 -8.84 -5.82 -2.51
C VAL A 86 -9.01 -5.61 -4.01
N THR A 87 -10.00 -6.27 -4.59
CA THR A 87 -10.25 -6.29 -6.03
C THR A 87 -11.65 -5.83 -6.34
N ASP A 88 -11.99 -5.65 -7.62
CA ASP A 88 -13.32 -5.29 -8.06
C ASP A 88 -13.86 -4.01 -7.39
N ILE A 89 -12.98 -3.07 -7.02
CA ILE A 89 -13.38 -1.81 -6.40
C ILE A 89 -13.97 -0.91 -7.49
N PRO A 90 -15.24 -0.49 -7.40
CA PRO A 90 -15.83 0.41 -8.38
C PRO A 90 -15.24 1.81 -8.29
N GLU A 91 -15.13 2.50 -9.43
CA GLU A 91 -14.78 3.93 -9.47
C GLU A 91 -15.72 4.75 -8.58
N ARG A 92 -15.18 5.74 -7.85
CA ARG A 92 -15.88 6.53 -6.81
C ARG A 92 -16.44 5.73 -5.64
N GLY A 93 -16.25 4.42 -5.62
CA GLY A 93 -16.54 3.57 -4.48
C GLY A 93 -15.51 3.76 -3.37
N ASP A 94 -15.94 3.39 -2.17
CA ASP A 94 -15.01 3.04 -1.11
C ASP A 94 -14.49 1.61 -1.36
N VAL A 95 -13.27 1.33 -0.89
CA VAL A 95 -12.66 0.00 -0.94
C VAL A 95 -13.55 -1.11 -0.35
N SER A 96 -14.43 -0.80 0.60
CA SER A 96 -15.44 -1.74 1.13
C SER A 96 -16.46 -2.24 0.10
N CYS A 97 -16.61 -1.56 -1.04
CA CYS A 97 -17.46 -2.01 -2.15
C CYS A 97 -16.78 -3.05 -3.04
N GLY A 98 -15.48 -3.29 -2.86
CA GLY A 98 -14.73 -4.32 -3.57
C GLY A 98 -14.84 -5.70 -2.92
N THR A 99 -14.09 -6.66 -3.47
CA THR A 99 -13.90 -8.00 -2.93
C THR A 99 -12.56 -8.08 -2.21
N GLU A 100 -12.58 -8.25 -0.89
CA GLU A 100 -11.38 -8.46 -0.08
C GLU A 100 -10.84 -9.88 -0.32
N VAL A 101 -9.67 -9.96 -0.95
CA VAL A 101 -9.00 -11.23 -1.29
C VAL A 101 -8.03 -11.63 -0.19
N VAL A 102 -7.24 -10.66 0.29
CA VAL A 102 -6.36 -10.83 1.46
C VAL A 102 -6.77 -9.80 2.49
N PRO A 103 -7.22 -10.21 3.69
CA PRO A 103 -7.67 -9.28 4.72
C PRO A 103 -6.59 -8.33 5.20
N TYR A 104 -7.02 -7.13 5.63
CA TYR A 104 -6.10 -6.13 6.16
C TYR A 104 -5.34 -6.66 7.37
N GLU A 105 -4.02 -6.67 7.29
CA GLU A 105 -3.13 -6.91 8.41
C GLU A 105 -2.39 -5.62 8.76
N ARG A 106 -2.56 -5.15 9.99
CA ARG A 106 -1.96 -3.89 10.44
C ARG A 106 -0.42 -3.93 10.36
N PRO A 107 0.25 -2.88 9.85
CA PRO A 107 1.70 -2.78 9.91
C PRO A 107 2.22 -2.78 11.36
N GLN A 108 3.18 -3.67 11.64
CA GLN A 108 3.84 -3.79 12.94
C GLN A 108 5.37 -3.88 12.79
N PRO A 109 6.02 -2.82 12.29
CA PRO A 109 7.46 -2.79 12.14
C PRO A 109 8.14 -3.00 13.50
N THR A 110 9.16 -3.86 13.51
CA THR A 110 9.91 -4.20 14.74
C THR A 110 11.28 -3.52 14.79
N ALA A 111 11.85 -3.17 13.62
CA ALA A 111 13.15 -2.52 13.49
C ALA A 111 13.18 -1.57 12.29
N GLY A 112 13.76 -0.37 12.47
CA GLY A 112 13.86 0.62 11.39
C GLY A 112 12.52 1.29 11.04
N ILE A 113 12.56 2.07 9.97
CA ILE A 113 11.41 2.78 9.40
C ILE A 113 11.00 2.02 8.14
N HIS A 114 9.78 1.52 8.11
CA HIS A 114 9.20 0.77 7.00
C HIS A 114 8.33 1.67 6.15
N ARG A 115 8.40 1.50 4.83
CA ARG A 115 7.56 2.17 3.86
C ARG A 115 6.35 1.28 3.57
N VAL A 116 5.18 1.72 3.97
CA VAL A 116 3.94 0.99 3.69
C VAL A 116 3.27 1.63 2.48
N ALA A 117 3.25 0.90 1.37
CA ALA A 117 2.79 1.39 0.08
C ALA A 117 1.41 0.85 -0.28
N PHE A 118 0.61 1.69 -0.90
CA PHE A 118 -0.64 1.37 -1.58
C PHE A 118 -0.42 1.53 -3.08
N VAL A 119 -0.67 0.48 -3.84
CA VAL A 119 -0.57 0.47 -5.30
C VAL A 119 -1.95 0.14 -5.87
N VAL A 120 -2.41 0.95 -6.82
CA VAL A 120 -3.70 0.76 -7.47
C VAL A 120 -3.50 0.43 -8.94
N PHE A 121 -4.17 -0.62 -9.39
CA PHE A 121 -4.24 -1.02 -10.78
C PHE A 121 -5.66 -0.91 -11.31
N ARG A 122 -5.80 -0.61 -12.60
CA ARG A 122 -7.11 -0.61 -13.27
C ARG A 122 -7.33 -1.98 -13.93
N GLN A 123 -8.44 -2.62 -13.61
CA GLN A 123 -8.83 -3.87 -14.23
C GLN A 123 -9.40 -3.64 -15.63
N ALA A 124 -9.00 -4.47 -16.59
CA ALA A 124 -9.63 -4.48 -17.92
C ALA A 124 -11.05 -5.05 -17.88
N ALA A 125 -11.26 -6.06 -17.03
CA ALA A 125 -12.55 -6.67 -16.76
C ALA A 125 -12.60 -7.21 -15.32
N ARG A 126 -13.81 -7.55 -14.87
CA ARG A 126 -13.99 -8.28 -13.61
C ARG A 126 -13.40 -9.69 -13.74
N GLN A 127 -12.51 -10.07 -12.83
CA GLN A 127 -11.86 -11.38 -12.86
C GLN A 127 -11.54 -11.84 -11.44
N ALA A 128 -11.54 -13.16 -11.22
CA ALA A 128 -11.21 -13.74 -9.93
C ALA A 128 -9.68 -13.73 -9.74
N ILE A 129 -9.21 -12.85 -8.84
CA ILE A 129 -7.84 -12.86 -8.34
C ILE A 129 -7.83 -13.68 -7.04
N TYR A 130 -6.93 -14.64 -6.95
CA TYR A 130 -6.84 -15.52 -5.80
C TYR A 130 -5.79 -15.01 -4.81
N ALA A 131 -6.06 -15.23 -3.52
CA ALA A 131 -5.10 -14.89 -2.47
C ALA A 131 -3.84 -15.75 -2.63
N PRO A 132 -2.63 -15.16 -2.53
CA PRO A 132 -1.44 -15.96 -2.34
C PRO A 132 -1.55 -16.73 -1.01
N GLY A 133 -0.98 -17.94 -0.95
CA GLY A 133 -0.95 -18.75 0.27
C GLY A 133 -0.03 -18.21 1.37
N TRP A 134 0.66 -17.09 1.10
CA TRP A 134 1.65 -16.45 1.96
C TRP A 134 1.60 -14.93 1.79
N ARG A 135 2.12 -14.20 2.77
CA ARG A 135 2.23 -12.72 2.72
C ARG A 135 3.64 -12.24 2.44
N SER A 136 4.67 -12.93 2.95
CA SER A 136 6.08 -12.57 2.77
C SER A 136 6.62 -13.02 1.40
N ASN A 137 7.62 -12.34 0.88
CA ASN A 137 8.14 -12.57 -0.49
C ASN A 137 7.05 -12.43 -1.56
N PHE A 138 6.05 -11.59 -1.30
CA PHE A 138 5.10 -11.17 -2.31
C PHE A 138 5.81 -10.25 -3.32
N VAL A 139 5.36 -10.26 -4.57
CA VAL A 139 5.88 -9.41 -5.63
C VAL A 139 4.72 -8.72 -6.32
N THR A 140 4.62 -7.40 -6.14
CA THR A 140 3.53 -6.61 -6.74
C THR A 140 3.57 -6.63 -8.27
N ARG A 141 4.75 -6.80 -8.88
CA ARG A 141 4.90 -6.93 -10.33
C ARG A 141 4.29 -8.24 -10.86
N ASP A 142 4.55 -9.35 -10.17
CA ASP A 142 4.07 -10.68 -10.60
C ASP A 142 2.54 -10.75 -10.61
N ILE A 143 1.85 -10.16 -9.64
CA ILE A 143 0.37 -10.13 -9.63
C ILE A 143 -0.16 -9.27 -10.79
N ALA A 144 0.52 -8.16 -11.11
CA ALA A 144 0.12 -7.30 -12.22
C ALA A 144 0.28 -8.01 -13.57
N GLU A 145 1.34 -8.80 -13.74
CA GLU A 145 1.56 -9.61 -14.94
C GLU A 145 0.60 -10.81 -15.02
N CYS A 146 0.52 -11.64 -13.97
CA CYS A 146 -0.31 -12.84 -13.94
C CYS A 146 -1.79 -12.55 -14.22
N TYR A 147 -2.27 -11.41 -13.77
CA TYR A 147 -3.65 -10.97 -13.93
C TYR A 147 -3.83 -9.88 -14.99
N SER A 148 -2.79 -9.58 -15.79
CA SER A 148 -2.86 -8.58 -16.88
C SER A 148 -3.44 -7.23 -16.43
N LEU A 149 -3.06 -6.78 -15.24
CA LEU A 149 -3.50 -5.51 -14.66
C LEU A 149 -2.81 -4.30 -15.31
N GLY A 150 -1.68 -4.53 -15.97
CA GLY A 150 -0.88 -3.49 -16.61
C GLY A 150 -0.14 -2.60 -15.60
N ALA A 151 0.23 -1.39 -16.02
CA ALA A 151 0.91 -0.44 -15.16
C ALA A 151 -0.01 0.09 -14.04
N PRO A 152 0.53 0.44 -12.86
CA PRO A 152 -0.23 1.13 -11.83
C PRO A 152 -0.84 2.43 -12.36
N VAL A 153 -2.01 2.79 -11.83
CA VAL A 153 -2.70 4.05 -12.17
C VAL A 153 -2.59 5.10 -11.06
N ALA A 154 -2.26 4.67 -9.84
CA ALA A 154 -1.97 5.52 -8.70
C ALA A 154 -1.17 4.73 -7.65
N ALA A 155 -0.38 5.44 -6.85
CA ALA A 155 0.24 4.90 -5.65
C ALA A 155 0.33 5.95 -4.56
N ALA A 156 0.34 5.51 -3.30
CA ALA A 156 0.57 6.33 -2.13
C ALA A 156 1.38 5.55 -1.10
N TYR A 157 2.14 6.21 -0.24
CA TYR A 157 2.81 5.51 0.87
C TYR A 157 2.93 6.37 2.12
N PHE A 158 3.11 5.70 3.25
CA PHE A 158 3.48 6.32 4.52
C PHE A 158 4.65 5.56 5.14
N ASN A 159 5.33 6.22 6.06
CA ASN A 159 6.42 5.65 6.85
C ASN A 159 5.88 5.22 8.21
N CYS A 160 6.25 4.01 8.65
CA CYS A 160 5.85 3.43 9.92
C CYS A 160 7.08 2.89 10.65
N GLN A 161 7.18 3.14 11.95
CA GLN A 161 8.23 2.56 12.79
C GLN A 161 7.65 2.07 14.10
N ARG A 162 8.38 1.19 14.79
CA ARG A 162 7.94 0.63 16.08
C ARG A 162 7.53 1.74 17.02
N GLU A 163 6.34 1.62 17.62
CA GLU A 163 5.91 2.55 18.66
C GLU A 163 6.80 2.32 19.89
N GLY A 164 7.68 3.27 20.19
CA GLY A 164 8.56 3.17 21.33
C GLY A 164 7.78 3.30 22.63
N SER A 165 7.62 2.22 23.38
CA SER A 165 7.36 2.27 24.82
C SER A 165 8.67 2.53 25.57
N CYS A 166 9.29 3.68 25.32
CA CYS A 166 10.38 4.16 26.17
C CYS A 166 9.82 5.21 27.12
N GLY A 167 9.67 4.80 28.38
CA GLY A 167 9.27 5.66 29.49
C GLY A 167 10.03 6.98 29.48
N GLY A 168 9.29 8.05 29.78
CA GLY A 168 9.87 9.38 29.95
C GLY A 168 11.10 9.31 30.84
N ARG A 169 12.19 9.91 30.38
CA ARG A 169 13.32 10.26 31.24
C ARG A 169 12.75 11.06 32.41
N ARG A 170 12.59 10.42 33.57
CA ARG A 170 12.51 11.14 34.83
C ARG A 170 13.88 11.77 35.02
N TYR A 171 13.99 13.07 34.77
CA TYR A 171 15.01 13.86 35.43
C TYR A 171 14.80 13.65 36.94
N ARG A 172 15.78 13.02 37.59
CA ARG A 172 16.00 13.15 39.03
C ARG A 172 16.92 14.34 39.22
#